data_AF-A0A852JWU4-F1
#
_entry.id   AF-A0A852JWU4-F1
#
_cell.length_a   1.000
_cell.length_b   1.000
_cell.length_c   1.000
_cell.angle_alpha   90.00
_cell.angle_beta   90.00
_cell.angle_gamma   90.00
#
_symmetry.space_group_name_H-M   'P 1'
#
loop_
_entity.id
_entity.type
_entity.pdbx_description
1 polymer ?
#
loop_
_entity_poly.entity_id
_entity_poly.type
_entity_poly.pdbx_seq_one_letter_code
_entity_poly.pdbx_strand_id
1 'polypeptide(L)'
;GDGANDVSMIQVADTGVGISGQEGMQAVMASDFAISQFRHLRKLLLVHGHWCYTRLTNMVLYFFYKNVTYVNLLFWYQFFCGFSGTSMTDYWILILFNLLFTSVPPIIYGVLD
;
A
#
# COMPACT_ATOMS: atom_id res chain seq x y z
N GLY A 1 -15.12 -1.01 -19.52
CA GLY A 1 -15.95 -0.42 -20.57
C GLY A 1 -15.09 0.27 -21.59
N ASP A 2 -15.61 0.55 -22.77
CA ASP A 2 -14.90 1.21 -23.89
C ASP A 2 -15.61 2.47 -24.39
N GLY A 3 -16.87 2.68 -24.02
CA GLY A 3 -17.67 3.83 -24.47
C GLY A 3 -18.22 4.72 -23.34
N ALA A 4 -18.81 5.86 -23.74
CA ALA A 4 -19.43 6.82 -22.83
C ALA A 4 -20.51 6.21 -21.92
N ASN A 5 -21.23 5.21 -22.44
CA ASN A 5 -22.31 4.53 -21.72
C ASN A 5 -21.80 3.69 -20.53
N ASP A 6 -20.51 3.32 -20.54
CA ASP A 6 -19.91 2.54 -19.46
C ASP A 6 -19.35 3.40 -18.34
N VAL A 7 -19.28 4.73 -18.52
CA VAL A 7 -18.65 5.64 -17.56
C VAL A 7 -19.31 5.55 -16.18
N SER A 8 -20.65 5.52 -16.14
CA SER A 8 -21.39 5.40 -14.88
C SER A 8 -21.12 4.06 -14.19
N MET A 9 -21.03 2.96 -14.95
CA MET A 9 -20.69 1.65 -14.42
C MET A 9 -19.25 1.63 -13.87
N ILE A 10 -18.29 2.21 -14.61
CA ILE A 10 -16.87 2.27 -14.24
C ILE A 10 -16.67 3.08 -12.95
N GLN A 11 -17.35 4.21 -12.80
CA GLN A 11 -17.22 5.08 -11.62
C GLN A 11 -17.87 4.51 -10.35
N VAL A 12 -18.85 3.62 -10.49
CA VAL A 12 -19.52 2.96 -9.36
C VAL A 12 -18.74 1.72 -8.89
N ALA A 13 -17.87 1.15 -9.74
CA ALA A 13 -17.06 0.01 -9.38
C ALA A 13 -15.87 0.40 -8.48
N ASP A 14 -15.46 -0.49 -7.57
CA ASP A 14 -14.27 -0.29 -6.72
C ASP A 14 -12.96 -0.20 -7.53
N THR A 15 -12.96 -0.76 -8.74
CA THR A 15 -11.82 -0.67 -9.65
C THR A 15 -12.33 -0.60 -11.08
N GLY A 16 -12.19 0.58 -11.69
CA GLY A 16 -12.62 0.87 -13.04
C GLY A 16 -11.54 0.51 -14.07
N VAL A 17 -11.88 -0.36 -15.04
CA VAL A 17 -10.98 -0.67 -16.18
C VAL A 17 -11.59 -0.22 -17.50
N GLY A 18 -10.91 0.73 -18.14
CA GLY A 18 -11.26 1.26 -19.45
C GLY A 18 -10.48 0.55 -20.56
N ILE A 19 -11.15 0.19 -21.65
CA ILE A 19 -10.52 -0.33 -22.85
C ILE A 19 -10.42 0.80 -23.87
N SER A 20 -9.21 1.05 -24.38
CA SER A 20 -8.97 2.01 -25.46
C SER A 20 -9.50 1.44 -26.77
N GLY A 21 -10.68 1.92 -27.19
CA GLY A 21 -11.38 1.51 -28.41
C GLY A 21 -11.55 2.65 -29.41
N GLN A 22 -12.19 2.32 -30.53
CA GLN A 22 -12.51 3.28 -31.61
C GLN A 22 -13.76 4.13 -31.29
N GLU A 23 -14.58 3.72 -30.32
CA GLU A 23 -15.86 4.38 -29.96
C GLU A 23 -15.68 5.63 -29.08
N GLY A 24 -14.45 5.96 -28.70
CA GLY A 24 -14.11 7.16 -27.94
C GLY A 24 -13.27 6.86 -26.71
N MET A 25 -12.59 7.88 -26.18
CA MET A 25 -11.70 7.72 -25.01
C MET A 25 -12.38 8.01 -23.67
N GLN A 26 -13.68 8.24 -23.64
CA GLN A 26 -14.39 8.69 -22.44
C GLN A 26 -14.37 7.65 -21.31
N ALA A 27 -14.61 6.37 -21.61
CA ALA A 27 -14.50 5.29 -20.63
C ALA A 27 -13.09 5.18 -20.04
N VAL A 28 -12.07 5.38 -20.89
CA VAL A 28 -10.65 5.31 -20.49
C VAL A 28 -10.29 6.47 -19.56
N MET A 29 -10.72 7.68 -19.89
CA MET A 29 -10.45 8.87 -19.08
C MET A 29 -11.15 8.85 -17.72
N ALA A 30 -12.26 8.12 -17.61
CA ALA A 30 -13.01 7.95 -16.37
C ALA A 30 -12.63 6.68 -15.59
N SER A 31 -11.63 5.91 -16.05
CA SER A 31 -11.21 4.64 -15.43
C SER A 31 -9.90 4.76 -14.65
N ASP A 32 -9.71 3.91 -13.63
CA ASP A 32 -8.46 3.82 -12.86
C ASP A 32 -7.32 3.20 -13.69
N PHE A 33 -7.66 2.20 -14.52
CA PHE A 33 -6.71 1.52 -15.41
C PHE A 33 -7.17 1.55 -16.86
N ALA A 34 -6.29 2.04 -17.72
CA ALA A 34 -6.46 2.02 -19.17
C ALA A 34 -5.72 0.83 -19.79
N ILE A 35 -6.43 -0.08 -20.46
CA ILE A 35 -5.85 -1.18 -21.23
C ILE A 35 -6.22 -1.06 -22.71
N SER A 36 -5.36 -1.54 -23.61
CA SER A 36 -5.65 -1.47 -25.05
C SER A 36 -6.63 -2.53 -25.53
N GLN A 37 -6.65 -3.70 -24.90
CA GLN A 37 -7.46 -4.85 -25.30
C GLN A 37 -7.79 -5.71 -24.09
N PHE A 38 -8.97 -6.35 -24.09
CA PHE A 38 -9.46 -7.17 -22.98
C PHE A 38 -8.48 -8.29 -22.56
N ARG A 39 -7.68 -8.84 -23.49
CA ARG A 39 -6.67 -9.87 -23.15
C ARG A 39 -5.64 -9.43 -22.10
N HIS A 40 -5.35 -8.13 -22.00
CA HIS A 40 -4.41 -7.60 -21.01
C HIS A 40 -4.99 -7.61 -19.58
N LEU A 41 -6.31 -7.66 -19.44
CA LEU A 41 -6.99 -7.73 -18.14
C LEU A 41 -6.54 -8.97 -17.34
N ARG A 42 -6.32 -10.10 -18.02
CA ARG A 42 -5.82 -11.33 -17.40
C ARG A 42 -4.47 -11.09 -16.70
N LYS A 43 -3.54 -10.41 -17.36
CA LYS A 43 -2.20 -10.12 -16.79
C LYS A 43 -2.28 -9.02 -15.72
N LEU A 44 -3.16 -8.04 -15.88
CA LEU A 44 -3.38 -7.00 -14.88
C LEU A 44 -3.86 -7.61 -13.56
N LEU A 45 -4.91 -8.43 -13.59
CA LEU A 45 -5.48 -9.01 -12.38
C LEU A 45 -4.62 -10.13 -11.78
N LEU A 46 -4.24 -11.12 -12.59
CA LEU A 46 -3.61 -12.34 -12.06
C LEU A 46 -2.15 -12.16 -11.67
N VAL A 47 -1.43 -11.24 -12.31
CA VAL A 47 -0.02 -10.99 -12.01
C VAL A 47 0.11 -9.75 -11.14
N HIS A 48 -0.29 -8.58 -11.64
CA HIS A 48 -0.08 -7.33 -10.92
C HIS A 48 -1.00 -7.21 -9.70
N GLY A 49 -2.26 -7.62 -9.82
CA GLY A 49 -3.19 -7.67 -8.69
C GLY A 49 -2.71 -8.59 -7.57
N HIS A 50 -2.28 -9.81 -7.92
CA HIS A 50 -1.75 -10.75 -6.93
C HIS A 50 -0.47 -10.26 -6.26
N TRP A 51 0.50 -9.74 -7.04
CA TRP A 51 1.73 -9.18 -6.48
C TRP A 51 1.46 -7.97 -5.58
N CYS A 52 0.62 -7.03 -6.03
CA CYS A 52 0.26 -5.85 -5.24
C CYS A 52 -0.39 -6.25 -3.91
N TYR A 53 -1.32 -7.22 -3.94
CA TYR A 53 -1.99 -7.71 -2.74
C TYR A 53 -1.01 -8.32 -1.74
N THR A 54 -0.13 -9.23 -2.19
CA THR A 54 0.85 -9.89 -1.34
C THR A 54 1.86 -8.90 -0.77
N ARG A 55 2.39 -7.99 -1.60
CA ARG A 55 3.31 -6.91 -1.22
C ARG A 55 2.71 -5.99 -0.15
N LEU A 56 1.50 -5.51 -0.39
CA LEU A 56 0.81 -4.61 0.54
C LEU A 56 0.54 -5.31 1.87
N THR A 57 0.08 -6.55 1.85
CA THR A 57 -0.19 -7.34 3.06
C THR A 57 1.08 -7.53 3.89
N ASN A 58 2.18 -7.94 3.26
CA ASN A 58 3.47 -8.12 3.93
C ASN A 58 4.02 -6.79 4.48
N MET A 59 3.89 -5.69 3.73
CA MET A 59 4.29 -4.35 4.17
C MET A 59 3.54 -3.93 5.43
N VAL A 60 2.23 -4.13 5.47
CA VAL A 60 1.38 -3.79 6.63
C VAL A 60 1.75 -4.64 7.85
N LEU A 61 1.91 -5.95 7.69
CA LEU A 61 2.32 -6.85 8.78
C LEU A 61 3.68 -6.46 9.36
N TYR A 62 4.65 -6.17 8.49
CA TYR A 62 5.98 -5.71 8.93
C TYR A 62 5.90 -4.36 9.66
N PHE A 63 5.06 -3.44 9.18
CA PHE A 63 4.84 -2.14 9.83
C PHE A 63 4.29 -2.29 11.26
N PHE A 64 3.33 -3.19 11.47
CA PHE A 64 2.84 -3.47 12.82
C PHE A 64 3.91 -4.13 13.68
N TYR A 65 4.59 -5.16 13.17
CA TYR A 65 5.64 -5.87 13.89
C TYR A 65 6.73 -4.93 14.42
N LYS A 66 7.26 -4.03 13.56
CA LYS A 66 8.32 -3.10 13.97
C LYS A 66 7.86 -2.13 15.07
N ASN A 67 6.64 -1.60 14.96
CA ASN A 67 6.13 -0.60 15.89
C ASN A 67 5.80 -1.24 17.24
N VAL A 68 5.15 -2.40 17.22
CA VAL A 68 4.83 -3.15 18.44
C VAL A 68 6.12 -3.55 19.17
N THR A 69 7.12 -4.07 18.46
CA THR A 69 8.41 -4.44 19.06
C THR A 69 9.07 -3.24 19.74
N TYR A 70 9.06 -2.07 19.09
CA TYR A 70 9.65 -0.85 19.63
C TYR A 70 8.90 -0.32 20.86
N VAL A 71 7.57 -0.25 20.81
CA VAL A 71 6.74 0.17 21.95
C VAL A 71 6.87 -0.81 23.12
N ASN A 72 6.94 -2.12 22.83
CA ASN A 72 7.10 -3.15 23.84
C ASN A 72 8.44 -3.00 24.59
N LEU A 73 9.53 -2.63 23.89
CA LEU A 73 10.82 -2.34 24.52
C LEU A 73 10.73 -1.14 25.49
N LEU A 74 10.07 -0.05 25.08
CA LEU A 74 9.83 1.09 25.98
C LEU A 74 8.94 0.71 27.16
N PHE A 75 7.93 -0.13 26.95
CA PHE A 75 7.05 -0.63 28.01
C PHE A 75 7.82 -1.44 29.06
N TRP A 76 8.70 -2.36 28.65
CA TRP A 76 9.52 -3.14 29.58
C TRP A 76 10.48 -2.27 30.39
N TYR A 77 11.05 -1.22 29.78
CA TYR A 77 11.91 -0.27 30.48
C TYR A 77 11.20 0.42 31.65
N GLN A 78 9.89 0.66 31.55
CA GLN A 78 9.13 1.32 32.61
C GLN A 78 9.07 0.52 33.91
N PHE A 79 9.19 -0.81 33.86
CA PHE A 79 9.28 -1.62 35.08
C PHE A 79 10.57 -1.34 35.86
N PHE A 80 11.67 -1.01 35.19
CA PHE A 80 12.94 -0.67 35.82
C PHE A 80 12.97 0.77 36.35
N CYS A 81 12.22 1.68 35.72
CA CYS A 81 12.13 3.09 36.12
C CYS A 81 10.94 3.41 37.05
N GLY A 82 10.21 2.39 37.54
CA GLY A 82 9.07 2.59 38.44
C GLY A 82 7.92 3.37 37.80
N PHE A 83 7.72 3.22 36.48
CA PHE A 83 6.70 3.93 35.70
C PHE A 83 6.80 5.47 35.70
N SER A 84 8.01 6.01 35.87
CA SER A 84 8.28 7.45 35.87
C SER A 84 8.03 8.17 34.54
N GLY A 85 7.76 7.45 33.43
CA GLY A 85 7.55 8.05 32.12
C GLY A 85 8.84 8.39 31.36
N THR A 86 10.00 8.09 31.92
CA THR A 86 11.30 8.36 31.28
C THR A 86 11.55 7.41 30.13
N SER A 87 11.94 7.92 28.96
CA SER A 87 12.30 7.09 27.81
C SER A 87 13.79 6.74 27.84
N MET A 88 14.14 5.49 27.53
CA MET A 88 15.53 5.01 27.48
C MET A 88 16.32 5.65 26.31
N THR A 89 15.63 6.04 25.24
CA THR A 89 16.21 6.57 24.00
C THR A 89 15.88 8.05 23.79
N ASP A 90 16.81 8.79 23.17
CA ASP A 90 16.60 10.19 22.79
C ASP A 90 15.39 10.39 21.87
N TYR A 91 14.70 11.51 22.06
CA TYR A 91 13.53 11.93 21.29
C TYR A 91 13.78 11.93 19.77
N TRP A 92 14.97 12.37 19.34
CA TRP A 92 15.36 12.37 17.93
C TRP A 92 15.49 10.96 17.35
N ILE A 93 16.05 10.02 18.13
CA ILE A 93 16.18 8.62 17.70
C ILE A 93 14.79 7.96 17.60
N LEU A 94 13.87 8.32 18.50
CA LEU A 94 12.47 7.88 18.48
C LEU A 94 11.77 8.22 17.15
N ILE A 95 12.01 9.42 16.63
CA ILE A 95 11.47 9.89 15.35
C ILE A 95 12.23 9.25 14.17
N LEU A 96 13.56 9.27 14.20
CA LEU A 96 14.40 8.80 13.10
C LEU A 96 14.30 7.28 12.90
N PHE A 97 14.02 6.51 13.96
CA PHE A 97 13.82 5.07 13.89
C PHE A 97 12.64 4.70 12.99
N ASN A 98 11.51 5.40 13.14
CA ASN A 98 10.33 5.18 12.31
C ASN A 98 10.49 5.76 10.90
N LEU A 99 11.16 6.92 10.78
CA LEU A 99 11.24 7.70 9.54
C LEU A 99 12.31 7.21 8.56
N LEU A 100 13.52 6.89 9.03
CA LEU A 100 14.67 6.60 8.17
C LEU A 100 15.11 5.15 8.25
N PHE A 101 15.21 4.59 9.46
CA PHE A 101 15.86 3.28 9.63
C PHE A 101 14.94 2.09 9.31
N THR A 102 13.63 2.25 9.47
CA THR A 102 12.65 1.15 9.30
C THR A 102 11.56 1.42 8.28
N SER A 103 11.62 2.52 7.54
CA SER A 103 10.71 2.84 6.43
C SER A 103 11.20 2.25 5.10
N VAL A 104 12.52 2.18 4.91
CA VAL A 104 13.14 1.70 3.68
C VAL A 104 12.90 0.20 3.43
N PRO A 105 13.04 -0.71 4.42
CA PRO A 105 12.78 -2.14 4.18
C PRO A 105 11.34 -2.46 3.74
N PRO A 106 10.26 -1.91 4.35
CA PRO A 106 8.90 -2.16 3.87
C PRO A 106 8.63 -1.56 2.49
N ILE A 107 9.27 -0.46 2.10
CA ILE A 107 9.15 0.09 0.74
C ILE A 107 9.85 -0.81 -0.28
N ILE A 108 11.07 -1.27 0.02
CA ILE A 108 11.80 -2.21 -0.83
C ILE A 108 11.01 -3.51 -1.01
N TYR A 109 10.51 -4.08 0.10
CA TYR A 109 9.70 -5.29 0.08
C TYR A 109 8.37 -5.07 -0.67
N GLY A 110 7.74 -3.92 -0.50
CA GLY A 110 6.48 -3.56 -1.16
C GLY A 110 6.61 -3.27 -2.66
N VAL A 111 7.80 -2.92 -3.16
CA VAL A 111 8.02 -2.53 -4.56
C VAL A 111 8.74 -3.62 -5.37
N LEU A 112 9.69 -4.33 -4.77
CA LEU A 112 10.61 -5.20 -5.51
C LEU A 112 10.31 -6.70 -5.39
N ASP A 113 9.51 -7.14 -4.40
CA ASP A 113 9.23 -8.56 -4.15
C ASP A 113 7.87 -9.01 -4.70
#